data_AF-A0A7R9QH54-F1
#
_entry.id   AF-A0A7R9QH54-F1
#
_cell.length_a   1.000
_cell.length_b   1.000
_cell.length_c   1.000
_cell.angle_alpha   90.00
_cell.angle_beta   90.00
_cell.angle_gamma   90.00
#
_symmetry.space_group_name_H-M   'P 1'
#
loop_
_entity.id
_entity.type
_entity.pdbx_description
1 polymer ?
#
loop_
_entity_poly.entity_id
_entity_poly.type
_entity_poly.pdbx_seq_one_letter_code
_entity_poly.pdbx_strand_id
1 'polypeptide(L)'
;RAEYIFQSDKFYDASYDSGDKSIQCGRKSDTLKLWLQLKAYGRSGMEAVVNNVYDMAKYITEKLKQRPGFKLVLDEFESNLISFWFIPPKMRTNGESLAPGVLSKVAPLIKKQMMANGSLMIGYQPLSTKQLPNFFRLSLTCFPEPNHKDMDYIIDEIERLGNDIEL
;
A
#
# COMPACT_ATOMS: atom_id res chain seq x y z
N ARG A 1 -15.73 -25.54 27.92
CA ARG A 1 -14.79 -24.83 28.80
C ARG A 1 -13.79 -25.83 29.37
N ALA A 2 -12.50 -25.59 29.17
CA ALA A 2 -11.44 -26.45 29.70
C ALA A 2 -11.20 -26.16 31.19
N GLU A 3 -11.48 -27.13 32.06
CA GLU A 3 -11.36 -26.99 33.53
C GLU A 3 -9.92 -26.71 33.98
N TYR A 4 -8.92 -27.22 33.25
CA TYR A 4 -7.50 -27.05 33.57
C TYR A 4 -6.92 -25.65 33.26
N ILE A 5 -7.66 -24.78 32.56
CA ILE A 5 -7.24 -23.39 32.24
C ILE A 5 -8.17 -22.37 32.90
N PHE A 6 -9.47 -22.63 32.93
CA PHE A 6 -10.49 -21.67 33.36
C PHE A 6 -11.18 -22.10 34.64
N GLN A 7 -10.42 -22.20 35.73
CA GLN A 7 -10.95 -22.53 37.07
C GLN A 7 -11.98 -21.48 37.54
N SER A 8 -13.05 -21.91 38.20
CA SER A 8 -14.14 -21.02 38.67
C SER A 8 -13.98 -20.51 40.10
N ASP A 9 -13.05 -21.10 40.86
CA ASP A 9 -12.76 -20.84 42.27
C ASP A 9 -11.57 -19.88 42.47
N LYS A 10 -11.26 -19.06 41.46
CA LYS A 10 -10.19 -18.06 41.54
C LYS A 10 -10.52 -16.97 42.57
N PHE A 11 -9.48 -16.44 43.22
CA PHE A 11 -9.60 -15.36 44.21
C PHE A 11 -9.91 -13.98 43.59
N TYR A 12 -10.02 -13.89 42.26
CA TYR A 12 -10.35 -12.69 41.50
C TYR A 12 -11.53 -12.97 40.54
N ASP A 13 -12.14 -11.93 39.99
CA ASP A 13 -13.22 -12.07 39.03
C ASP A 13 -12.73 -12.76 37.73
N ALA A 14 -13.11 -14.02 37.54
CA ALA A 14 -12.74 -14.79 36.36
C ALA A 14 -13.37 -14.26 35.05
N SER A 15 -14.25 -13.25 35.10
CA SER A 15 -14.80 -12.59 33.90
C SER A 15 -13.73 -11.90 33.04
N TYR A 16 -12.58 -11.54 33.63
CA TYR A 16 -11.42 -10.98 32.93
C TYR A 16 -10.62 -12.02 32.13
N ASP A 17 -10.79 -13.32 32.42
CA ASP A 17 -10.12 -14.39 31.68
C ASP A 17 -10.78 -14.61 30.31
N SER A 18 -10.26 -13.91 29.30
CA SER A 18 -10.83 -13.89 27.95
C SER A 18 -10.50 -15.09 27.06
N GLY A 19 -9.79 -16.11 27.58
CA GLY A 19 -9.25 -17.19 26.76
C GLY A 19 -10.32 -18.09 26.12
N ASP A 20 -11.42 -18.39 26.82
CA ASP A 20 -12.50 -19.26 26.31
C ASP A 20 -13.39 -18.55 25.25
N LYS A 21 -13.07 -17.28 24.92
CA LYS A 21 -13.70 -16.53 23.81
C LYS A 21 -12.95 -16.70 22.49
N SER A 22 -11.76 -17.29 22.51
CA SER A 22 -10.91 -17.46 21.32
C SER A 22 -10.84 -18.92 20.91
N ILE A 23 -10.60 -19.16 19.63
CA ILE A 23 -10.19 -20.48 19.13
C ILE A 23 -8.75 -20.83 19.57
N GLN A 24 -7.96 -19.83 19.96
CA GLN A 24 -6.57 -20.01 20.37
C GLN A 24 -6.49 -20.35 21.86
N CYS A 25 -5.57 -21.27 22.22
CA CYS A 25 -5.21 -21.52 23.61
C CYS A 25 -4.21 -20.45 24.10
N GLY A 26 -2.95 -20.52 23.63
CA GLY A 26 -1.96 -19.46 23.86
C GLY A 26 -2.18 -18.28 22.92
N ARG A 27 -2.13 -17.05 23.44
CA ARG A 27 -2.33 -15.83 22.65
C ARG A 27 -1.31 -14.74 23.00
N LYS A 28 -0.72 -14.12 21.98
CA LYS A 28 0.23 -13.01 22.11
C LYS A 28 -0.48 -11.72 22.56
N SER A 29 0.20 -10.91 23.37
CA SER A 29 -0.29 -9.58 23.78
C SER A 29 -0.03 -8.54 22.69
N ASP A 30 -0.81 -8.58 21.61
CA ASP A 30 -0.71 -7.60 20.52
C ASP A 30 -1.37 -6.25 20.84
N THR A 31 -2.16 -6.16 21.92
CA THR A 31 -2.84 -4.92 22.31
C THR A 31 -1.87 -3.87 22.86
N LEU A 32 -0.77 -4.28 23.50
CA LEU A 32 0.15 -3.36 24.17
C LEU A 32 0.81 -2.38 23.19
N LYS A 33 1.28 -2.85 22.03
CA LYS A 33 1.88 -2.00 20.99
C LYS A 33 0.90 -0.97 20.43
N LEU A 34 -0.39 -1.30 20.33
CA LEU A 34 -1.43 -0.37 19.88
C LEU A 34 -1.77 0.63 20.99
N TRP A 35 -1.93 0.15 22.22
CA TRP A 35 -2.21 1.00 23.39
C TRP A 35 -1.10 2.04 23.60
N LEU A 36 0.17 1.64 23.49
CA LEU A 36 1.31 2.56 23.60
C LEU A 36 1.28 3.65 22.52
N GLN A 37 1.00 3.28 21.26
CA GLN A 37 0.84 4.27 20.18
C GLN A 37 -0.31 5.23 20.46
N LEU A 38 -1.48 4.72 20.89
CA LEU A 38 -2.63 5.56 21.24
C LEU A 38 -2.35 6.48 22.43
N LYS A 39 -1.53 6.05 23.40
CA LYS A 39 -1.09 6.89 24.51
C LYS A 39 -0.08 7.95 24.10
N ALA A 40 0.83 7.63 23.19
CA ALA A 40 1.85 8.56 22.71
C ALA A 40 1.27 9.64 21.79
N TYR A 41 0.47 9.25 20.80
CA TYR A 41 -0.08 10.17 19.80
C TYR A 41 -1.42 10.78 20.21
N GLY A 42 -2.16 10.11 21.10
CA GLY A 42 -3.54 10.48 21.39
C GLY A 42 -4.46 10.30 20.17
N ARG A 43 -5.73 10.64 20.34
CA ARG A 43 -6.71 10.57 19.24
C ARG A 43 -6.36 11.52 18.10
N SER A 44 -6.02 12.77 18.41
CA SER A 44 -5.71 13.80 17.41
C SER A 44 -4.43 13.51 16.64
N GLY A 45 -3.40 12.93 17.26
CA GLY A 45 -2.19 12.53 16.54
C GLY A 45 -2.46 11.37 15.58
N MET A 46 -3.25 10.37 16.00
CA MET A 46 -3.67 9.28 15.11
C MET A 46 -4.53 9.77 13.94
N GLU A 47 -5.40 10.75 14.19
CA GLU A 47 -6.18 11.41 13.13
C GLU A 47 -5.27 12.16 12.15
N ALA A 48 -4.30 12.94 12.65
CA ALA A 48 -3.38 13.70 11.82
C ALA A 48 -2.58 12.81 10.86
N VAL A 49 -2.03 11.68 11.32
CA VAL A 49 -1.26 10.78 10.45
C VAL A 49 -2.12 10.08 9.40
N VAL A 50 -3.39 9.81 9.70
CA VAL A 50 -4.35 9.27 8.71
C VAL A 50 -4.69 10.36 7.69
N ASN A 51 -5.03 11.57 8.14
CA ASN A 51 -5.34 12.69 7.24
C ASN A 51 -4.17 12.98 6.29
N ASN A 52 -2.93 13.01 6.79
CA ASN A 52 -1.74 13.20 5.96
C ASN A 52 -1.62 12.13 4.85
N VAL A 53 -1.92 10.87 5.15
CA VAL A 53 -1.91 9.80 4.14
C VAL A 53 -2.92 10.06 3.02
N TYR A 54 -4.12 10.54 3.35
CA TYR A 54 -5.13 10.89 2.34
C TYR A 54 -4.76 12.15 1.56
N ASP A 55 -4.13 13.14 2.20
CA ASP A 55 -3.59 14.32 1.52
C ASP A 55 -2.48 13.94 0.53
N MET A 56 -1.58 13.02 0.91
CA MET A 56 -0.55 12.50 0.00
C MET A 56 -1.14 11.65 -1.12
N ALA A 57 -2.18 10.86 -0.84
CA ALA A 57 -2.89 10.09 -1.86
C ALA A 57 -3.53 11.00 -2.91
N LYS A 58 -4.14 12.11 -2.47
CA LYS A 58 -4.64 13.16 -3.36
C LYS A 58 -3.51 13.79 -4.17
N TYR A 59 -2.44 14.21 -3.50
CA TYR A 59 -1.29 14.87 -4.15
C TYR A 59 -0.70 14.01 -5.27
N ILE A 60 -0.37 12.74 -4.98
CA ILE A 60 0.25 11.88 -5.98
C ILE A 60 -0.72 11.54 -7.12
N THR A 61 -2.01 11.37 -6.84
CA THR A 61 -3.02 11.12 -7.87
C THR A 61 -3.09 12.27 -8.88
N GLU A 62 -3.16 13.52 -8.39
CA GLU A 62 -3.18 14.70 -9.27
C GLU A 62 -1.88 14.85 -10.07
N LYS A 63 -0.74 14.53 -9.46
CA LYS A 63 0.56 14.58 -10.13
C LYS A 63 0.68 13.51 -11.22
N LEU A 64 0.16 12.30 -10.97
CA LEU A 64 0.10 11.23 -11.97
C LEU A 64 -0.78 11.63 -13.17
N LYS A 65 -1.94 12.26 -12.95
CA LYS A 65 -2.81 12.77 -14.04
C LYS A 65 -2.09 13.77 -14.95
N GLN A 66 -1.18 14.57 -14.39
CA GLN A 66 -0.45 15.61 -15.10
C GLN A 66 0.84 15.12 -15.79
N ARG A 67 1.28 13.88 -15.53
CA ARG A 67 2.55 13.34 -16.01
C ARG A 67 2.35 12.38 -17.19
N PRO A 68 2.96 12.63 -18.36
CA PRO A 68 2.84 11.75 -19.51
C PRO A 68 3.27 10.32 -19.22
N GLY A 69 2.54 9.35 -19.77
CA GLY A 69 2.83 7.93 -19.60
C GLY A 69 2.27 7.30 -18.33
N PHE A 70 1.86 8.08 -17.33
CA PHE A 70 1.11 7.54 -16.21
C PHE A 70 -0.37 7.49 -16.56
N LYS A 71 -1.01 6.35 -16.30
CA LYS A 71 -2.45 6.15 -16.49
C LYS A 71 -3.05 5.52 -15.26
N LEU A 72 -3.98 6.21 -14.62
CA LEU A 72 -4.69 5.68 -13.46
C LEU A 72 -5.58 4.50 -13.86
N VAL A 73 -5.71 3.52 -12.96
CA VAL A 73 -6.70 2.43 -13.08
C VAL A 73 -8.09 2.92 -12.70
N LEU A 74 -8.16 3.82 -11.72
CA LEU A 74 -9.34 4.56 -11.29
C LEU A 74 -9.00 6.04 -11.32
N ASP A 75 -9.83 6.86 -11.99
CA ASP A 75 -9.53 8.28 -12.20
C ASP A 75 -9.45 9.07 -10.89
N GLU A 76 -10.23 8.70 -9.88
CA GLU A 76 -10.20 9.29 -8.55
C GLU A 76 -9.74 8.27 -7.50
N PHE A 77 -9.00 8.74 -6.50
CA PHE A 77 -8.59 7.90 -5.39
C PHE A 77 -9.73 7.76 -4.37
N GLU A 78 -9.96 6.55 -3.89
CA GLU A 78 -10.99 6.25 -2.87
C GLU A 78 -10.37 5.91 -1.51
N SER A 79 -9.04 5.72 -1.45
CA SER A 79 -8.32 5.28 -0.26
C SER A 79 -6.83 5.68 -0.33
N ASN A 80 -6.04 5.19 0.63
CA ASN A 80 -4.58 5.30 0.63
C ASN A 80 -3.87 4.45 -0.45
N LEU A 81 -4.63 3.83 -1.36
CA LEU A 81 -4.14 2.92 -2.38
C LEU A 81 -4.38 3.49 -3.77
N ILE A 82 -3.29 3.77 -4.49
CA ILE A 82 -3.31 4.36 -5.82
C ILE A 82 -2.83 3.31 -6.82
N SER A 83 -3.68 3.01 -7.80
CA SER A 83 -3.42 2.01 -8.82
C SER A 83 -3.22 2.66 -10.17
N PHE A 84 -2.10 2.36 -10.84
CA PHE A 84 -1.74 3.01 -12.11
C PHE A 84 -0.83 2.15 -12.97
N TRP A 85 -0.88 2.37 -14.29
CA TRP A 85 0.13 1.91 -15.24
C TRP A 85 1.15 3.01 -15.51
N PHE A 86 2.35 2.60 -15.91
CA PHE A 86 3.33 3.48 -16.53
C PHE A 86 3.61 2.99 -17.95
N ILE A 87 3.68 3.92 -18.89
CA ILE A 87 3.95 3.68 -20.30
C ILE A 87 5.27 4.39 -20.66
N PRO A 88 6.36 3.64 -20.91
CA PRO A 88 7.65 4.20 -21.28
C PRO A 88 7.59 5.10 -22.52
N PRO A 89 8.38 6.17 -22.61
CA PRO A 89 8.39 7.09 -23.74
C PRO A 89 8.49 6.39 -25.11
N LYS A 90 9.35 5.38 -25.24
CA LYS A 90 9.56 4.59 -26.47
C LYS A 90 8.31 3.84 -26.95
N MET A 91 7.32 3.66 -26.07
CA MET A 91 6.09 2.91 -26.32
C MET A 91 4.84 3.78 -26.35
N ARG A 92 4.98 5.10 -26.15
CA ARG A 92 3.86 6.03 -26.20
C ARG A 92 3.47 6.20 -27.66
N THR A 93 2.36 5.59 -28.06
CA THR A 93 1.71 5.85 -29.35
C THR A 93 0.81 7.07 -29.19
N ASN A 94 0.66 7.89 -30.24
CA ASN A 94 -0.11 9.15 -30.24
C ASN A 94 -1.64 8.91 -30.08
N GLY A 95 -2.08 8.31 -28.98
CA GLY A 95 -3.48 8.06 -28.65
C GLY A 95 -3.92 6.59 -28.70
N GLU A 96 -3.06 5.66 -29.14
CA GLU A 96 -3.42 4.24 -29.17
C GLU A 96 -3.12 3.54 -27.84
N SER A 97 -3.97 2.60 -27.43
CA SER A 97 -3.70 1.79 -26.24
C SER A 97 -2.74 0.66 -26.59
N LEU A 98 -1.69 0.47 -25.78
CA LEU A 98 -0.79 -0.66 -25.89
C LEU A 98 -1.54 -1.99 -25.76
N ALA A 99 -1.12 -2.99 -26.53
CA ALA A 99 -1.65 -4.35 -26.40
C ALA A 99 -1.48 -4.83 -24.93
N PRO A 100 -2.52 -5.41 -24.30
CA PRO A 100 -2.49 -5.79 -22.89
C PRO A 100 -1.30 -6.70 -22.52
N GLY A 101 -0.92 -7.63 -23.42
CA GLY A 101 0.22 -8.52 -23.22
C GLY A 101 1.56 -7.80 -23.14
N VAL A 102 1.73 -6.69 -23.87
CA VAL A 102 2.93 -5.86 -23.84
C VAL A 102 2.93 -5.01 -22.55
N LEU A 103 1.81 -4.35 -22.26
CA LEU A 103 1.67 -3.52 -21.05
C LEU A 103 1.91 -4.34 -19.76
N SER A 104 1.46 -5.60 -19.75
CA SER A 104 1.65 -6.50 -18.61
C SER A 104 3.13 -6.79 -18.28
N LYS A 105 4.05 -6.62 -19.23
CA LYS A 105 5.49 -6.83 -19.01
C LYS A 105 6.19 -5.62 -18.37
N VAL A 106 5.62 -4.42 -18.48
CA VAL A 106 6.27 -3.17 -18.06
C VAL A 106 6.50 -3.12 -16.55
N ALA A 107 5.46 -3.32 -15.74
CA ALA A 107 5.56 -3.24 -14.29
C ALA A 107 6.56 -4.26 -13.68
N PRO A 108 6.59 -5.55 -14.10
CA PRO A 108 7.63 -6.50 -13.69
C PRO A 108 9.07 -6.04 -13.98
N LEU A 109 9.32 -5.47 -15.16
CA LEU A 109 10.67 -5.04 -15.55
C LEU A 109 11.16 -3.87 -14.70
N ILE A 110 10.30 -2.87 -14.50
CA ILE A 110 10.59 -1.73 -13.62
C ILE A 110 10.79 -2.21 -12.18
N LYS A 111 9.93 -3.12 -11.67
CA LYS A 111 10.06 -3.70 -10.33
C LYS A 111 11.41 -4.40 -10.13
N LYS A 112 11.87 -5.16 -11.13
CA LYS A 112 13.19 -5.82 -11.09
C LYS A 112 14.30 -4.80 -10.88
N GLN A 113 14.28 -3.68 -11.62
CA GLN A 113 15.28 -2.63 -11.46
C GLN A 113 15.16 -1.88 -10.12
N MET A 114 13.94 -1.58 -9.68
CA MET A 114 13.68 -0.99 -8.35
C MET A 114 14.34 -1.82 -7.23
N MET A 115 14.15 -3.15 -7.29
CA MET A 115 14.70 -4.07 -6.29
C MET A 115 16.22 -4.19 -6.38
N ALA A 116 16.78 -4.22 -7.60
CA ALA A 116 18.23 -4.30 -7.79
C ALA A 116 18.95 -3.02 -7.30
N ASN A 117 18.33 -1.85 -7.53
CA ASN A 117 18.89 -0.57 -7.11
C ASN A 117 18.64 -0.27 -5.63
N GLY A 118 17.68 -0.94 -5.00
CA GLY A 118 17.25 -0.64 -3.63
C GLY A 118 16.58 0.74 -3.48
N SER A 119 16.07 1.32 -4.57
CA SER A 119 15.53 2.68 -4.60
C SER A 119 14.07 2.78 -4.18
N LEU A 120 13.23 1.82 -4.58
CA LEU A 120 11.80 1.76 -4.28
C LEU A 120 11.32 0.31 -4.10
N MET A 121 10.16 0.14 -3.45
CA MET A 121 9.47 -1.15 -3.40
C MET A 121 7.95 -0.99 -3.50
N ILE A 122 7.43 -0.98 -4.72
CA ILE A 122 5.98 -0.88 -4.99
C ILE A 122 5.47 -2.22 -5.52
N GLY A 123 4.29 -2.65 -5.07
CA GLY A 123 3.66 -3.88 -5.58
C GLY A 123 3.11 -3.68 -6.99
N TYR A 124 3.01 -4.76 -7.75
CA TYR A 124 2.23 -4.77 -8.99
C TYR A 124 1.41 -6.06 -9.05
N GLN A 125 0.28 -6.03 -9.74
CA GLN A 125 -0.55 -7.20 -9.98
C GLN A 125 -1.46 -7.00 -11.19
N PRO A 126 -1.95 -8.07 -11.83
CA PRO A 126 -3.05 -8.00 -12.77
C PRO A 126 -4.39 -8.04 -12.02
N LEU A 127 -5.48 -7.72 -12.72
CA LEU A 127 -6.84 -8.00 -12.23
C LEU A 127 -7.62 -8.75 -13.31
N SER A 128 -7.52 -10.07 -13.29
CA SER A 128 -8.06 -10.97 -14.32
C SER A 128 -9.58 -10.88 -14.47
N THR A 129 -10.32 -10.69 -13.37
CA THR A 129 -11.78 -10.52 -13.36
C THR A 129 -12.25 -9.29 -14.15
N LYS A 130 -11.37 -8.30 -14.33
CA LYS A 130 -11.61 -7.09 -15.13
C LYS A 130 -10.74 -7.03 -16.38
N GLN A 131 -10.02 -8.12 -16.70
CA GLN A 131 -9.10 -8.22 -17.84
C GLN A 131 -8.02 -7.11 -17.85
N LEU A 132 -7.61 -6.66 -16.67
CA LEU A 132 -6.58 -5.63 -16.54
C LEU A 132 -5.19 -6.27 -16.47
N PRO A 133 -4.24 -5.84 -17.33
CA PRO A 133 -2.85 -6.30 -17.27
C PRO A 133 -2.15 -5.74 -16.03
N ASN A 134 -0.91 -6.19 -15.75
CA ASN A 134 -0.16 -5.74 -14.57
C ASN A 134 -0.13 -4.20 -14.44
N PHE A 135 -0.58 -3.70 -13.29
CA PHE A 135 -0.48 -2.30 -12.87
C PHE A 135 0.22 -2.20 -11.52
N PHE A 136 0.80 -1.04 -11.22
CA PHE A 136 1.37 -0.74 -9.91
C PHE A 136 0.27 -0.46 -8.89
N ARG A 137 0.53 -0.85 -7.65
CA ARG A 137 -0.32 -0.63 -6.48
C ARG A 137 0.48 0.06 -5.39
N LEU A 138 0.44 1.38 -5.38
CA LEU A 138 1.08 2.17 -4.34
C LEU A 138 0.16 2.24 -3.12
N SER A 139 0.62 1.69 -2.00
CA SER A 139 -0.07 1.78 -0.71
C SER A 139 0.69 2.73 0.19
N LEU A 140 0.07 3.85 0.54
CA LEU A 140 0.65 4.80 1.47
C LEU A 140 0.38 4.35 2.91
N THR A 141 1.39 4.45 3.77
CA THR A 141 1.32 4.05 5.19
C THR A 141 1.49 5.27 6.08
N CYS A 142 0.91 5.24 7.28
CA CYS A 142 1.03 6.35 8.23
C CYS A 142 2.45 6.49 8.80
N PHE A 143 3.25 5.42 8.79
CA PHE A 143 4.60 5.41 9.34
C PHE A 143 5.59 4.68 8.41
N PRO A 144 6.70 5.32 8.00
CA PRO A 144 7.02 6.73 8.20
C PRO A 144 5.98 7.65 7.53
N GLU A 145 5.83 8.88 8.06
CA GLU A 145 4.88 9.84 7.50
C GLU A 145 5.31 10.26 6.09
N PRO A 146 4.50 9.98 5.05
CA PRO A 146 4.84 10.35 3.70
C PRO A 146 4.75 11.87 3.52
N ASN A 147 5.61 12.42 2.67
CA ASN A 147 5.59 13.82 2.30
C ASN A 147 5.63 14.00 0.77
N HIS A 148 5.44 15.23 0.30
CA HIS A 148 5.44 15.53 -1.14
C HIS A 148 6.72 15.11 -1.86
N LYS A 149 7.90 15.21 -1.22
CA LYS A 149 9.18 14.82 -1.85
C LYS A 149 9.22 13.31 -2.08
N ASP A 150 8.67 12.51 -1.17
CA ASP A 150 8.57 11.07 -1.36
C ASP A 150 7.66 10.75 -2.56
N MET A 151 6.55 11.47 -2.69
CA MET A 151 5.60 11.28 -3.80
C MET A 151 6.22 11.66 -5.14
N ASP A 152 6.91 12.80 -5.19
CA ASP A 152 7.64 13.25 -6.37
C ASP A 152 8.75 12.25 -6.75
N TYR A 153 9.53 11.79 -5.76
CA TYR A 153 10.56 10.77 -5.97
C TYR A 153 10.00 9.45 -6.51
N ILE A 154 8.83 9.01 -6.02
CA ILE A 154 8.18 7.80 -6.53
C ILE A 154 7.89 7.92 -8.03
N ILE A 155 7.32 9.05 -8.45
CA ILE A 155 6.97 9.29 -9.86
C ILE A 155 8.25 9.35 -10.70
N ASP A 156 9.22 10.17 -10.28
CA ASP A 156 10.44 10.43 -11.04
C ASP A 156 11.31 9.15 -11.16
N GLU A 157 11.38 8.34 -10.10
CA GLU A 157 12.14 7.08 -10.13
C GLU A 157 11.45 6.01 -10.99
N ILE A 158 10.11 5.92 -10.98
CA ILE A 158 9.40 5.04 -11.92
C ILE A 158 9.67 5.44 -13.37
N GLU A 159 9.65 6.74 -13.66
CA GLU A 159 9.92 7.26 -15.00
C GLU A 159 11.37 6.98 -15.42
N ARG A 160 12.33 7.25 -14.53
CA ARG A 160 13.76 6.97 -14.77
C ARG A 160 14.01 5.51 -15.09
N LEU A 161 13.54 4.59 -14.23
CA LEU A 161 13.70 3.15 -14.43
C LEU A 161 12.95 2.67 -15.68
N GLY A 162 11.78 3.25 -15.94
CA GLY A 162 10.97 2.94 -17.11
C GLY A 162 11.61 3.35 -18.44
N ASN A 163 12.53 4.31 -18.46
CA ASN A 163 13.27 4.71 -19.67
C ASN A 163 14.34 3.67 -20.08
N ASP A 164 14.86 2.95 -19.09
CA ASP A 164 15.95 1.98 -19.24
C ASP A 164 15.45 0.56 -19.53
N ILE A 165 14.14 0.34 -19.64
CA ILE A 165 13.61 -1.00 -19.93
C ILE A 165 13.69 -1.35 -21.42
N GLU A 166 14.05 -2.60 -21.68
CA GLU A 166 13.99 -3.25 -22.99
C GLU A 166 12.98 -4.40 -22.91
N LEU A 167 12.10 -4.53 -23.92
CA LEU A 167 10.97 -5.46 -23.94
C LEU A 167 11.22 -6.74 -24.75
#